data_AF-A0A4Q4TY50-F1
#
_entry.id   AF-A0A4Q4TY50-F1
#
_cell.length_a   1.000
_cell.length_b   1.000
_cell.length_c   1.000
_cell.angle_alpha   90.00
_cell.angle_beta   90.00
_cell.angle_gamma   90.00
#
_symmetry.space_group_name_H-M   'P 1'
#
loop_
_entity.id
_entity.type
_entity.pdbx_description
1 polymer ?
#
loop_
_entity_poly.entity_id
_entity_poly.type
_entity_poly.pdbx_seq_one_letter_code
_entity_poly.pdbx_strand_id
1 'polypeptide(L)'
;MAYLVPPNEYIRSTDRSHTKLLVTSSCDIRSMPDSKGGVAMATVIKAAWALCLAQQTQAHDVVFAQLMRNRHLAIAGIERIVGPCINYVPVRVPLQPDWTTKELLYWVQRQHIRTMTCDTAGWDDLVIESTSWPAIRSSDLQSTT
;
A
#
# COMPACT_ATOMS: atom_id res chain seq x y z
N MET A 1 6.55 27.64 7.45
CA MET A 1 5.89 27.94 6.16
C MET A 1 5.19 26.68 5.69
N ALA A 2 3.85 26.66 5.73
CA ALA A 2 3.05 25.54 5.24
C ALA A 2 2.83 25.74 3.74
N TYR A 3 3.42 24.87 2.91
CA TYR A 3 3.15 24.88 1.48
C TYR A 3 1.79 24.21 1.25
N LEU A 4 0.75 25.02 1.10
CA LEU A 4 -0.54 24.57 0.61
C LEU A 4 -0.40 24.38 -0.91
N VAL A 5 -0.30 23.12 -1.32
CA VAL A 5 -0.41 22.75 -2.74
C VAL A 5 -1.81 23.17 -3.22
N PRO A 6 -1.92 23.99 -4.27
CA PRO A 6 -3.22 24.47 -4.73
C PRO A 6 -4.09 23.32 -5.27
N PRO A 7 -5.43 23.38 -5.09
CA PRO A 7 -6.34 22.23 -5.32
C PRO A 7 -6.42 21.71 -6.77
N ASN A 8 -5.90 22.47 -7.75
CA ASN A 8 -6.15 22.23 -9.17
C ASN A 8 -4.93 21.73 -9.97
N GLU A 9 -3.84 21.35 -9.30
CA GLU A 9 -2.62 20.88 -9.99
C GLU A 9 -2.44 19.35 -9.95
N TYR A 10 -3.45 18.62 -9.48
CA TYR A 10 -3.45 17.17 -9.63
C TYR A 10 -3.81 16.81 -11.08
N ILE A 11 -2.87 16.15 -11.75
CA ILE A 11 -2.99 15.48 -13.05
C ILE A 11 -2.69 16.40 -14.25
N ARG A 12 -1.42 16.79 -14.41
CA ARG A 12 -0.85 16.90 -15.76
C ARG A 12 -0.29 15.55 -16.18
N SER A 13 -1.18 14.83 -16.85
CA SER A 13 -0.91 13.71 -17.75
C SER A 13 0.49 13.77 -18.35
N THR A 14 1.37 12.89 -17.89
CA THR A 14 2.52 12.43 -18.68
C THR A 14 2.18 11.04 -19.17
N ASP A 15 1.92 10.99 -20.48
CA ASP A 15 1.76 9.87 -21.41
C ASP A 15 1.63 8.44 -20.82
N ARG A 16 0.45 7.85 -20.98
CA ARG A 16 0.20 6.41 -20.79
C ARG A 16 -0.92 5.98 -21.74
N SER A 17 -0.57 5.16 -22.73
CA SER A 17 -1.44 4.46 -23.67
C SER A 17 -2.43 3.46 -23.03
N HIS A 18 -2.68 3.56 -21.72
CA HIS A 18 -3.66 2.77 -20.98
C HIS A 18 -4.90 3.64 -20.73
N THR A 19 -5.96 3.35 -21.47
CA THR A 19 -7.28 3.96 -21.38
C THR A 19 -7.70 4.17 -19.92
N LYS A 20 -7.89 5.43 -19.55
CA LYS A 20 -8.14 5.90 -18.18
C LYS A 20 -9.55 5.49 -17.73
N LEU A 21 -9.72 4.26 -17.27
CA LEU A 21 -10.96 3.81 -16.64
C LEU A 21 -11.00 4.36 -15.20
N LEU A 22 -11.49 5.59 -15.08
CA LEU A 22 -11.73 6.21 -13.78
C LEU A 22 -12.99 5.60 -13.16
N VAL A 23 -12.82 4.51 -12.43
CA VAL A 23 -13.91 3.97 -11.60
C VAL A 23 -13.97 4.80 -10.32
N THR A 24 -14.97 5.68 -10.25
CA THR A 24 -15.28 6.43 -9.03
C THR A 24 -16.53 5.82 -8.41
N SER A 25 -16.35 5.11 -7.30
CA SER A 25 -17.46 4.69 -6.43
C SER A 25 -17.13 5.13 -5.01
N SER A 26 -18.09 5.72 -4.32
CA SER A 26 -17.97 6.16 -2.94
C SER A 26 -19.01 5.45 -2.10
N CYS A 27 -18.60 4.93 -0.96
CA CYS A 27 -19.51 4.41 0.04
C CYS A 27 -19.18 5.02 1.40
N ASP A 28 -20.21 5.46 2.12
CA ASP A 28 -20.04 5.92 3.49
C ASP A 28 -19.75 4.73 4.38
N ILE A 29 -18.58 4.72 5.02
CA ILE A 29 -18.25 3.75 6.07
C ILE A 29 -18.99 4.20 7.34
N ARG A 30 -20.28 3.89 7.42
CA ARG A 30 -21.18 4.33 8.48
C ARG A 30 -20.80 3.70 9.81
N SER A 31 -20.07 4.47 10.62
CA SER A 31 -19.59 4.11 11.96
C SER A 31 -18.69 2.88 11.98
N MET A 32 -17.54 2.97 12.65
CA MET A 32 -16.69 1.80 12.83
C MET A 32 -17.53 0.68 13.48
N PRO A 33 -17.47 -0.56 12.97
CA PRO A 33 -17.87 -1.68 13.81
C PRO A 33 -16.99 -1.55 15.03
N ASP A 34 -17.64 -1.36 16.18
CA ASP A 34 -17.01 -1.42 17.49
C ASP A 34 -16.02 -2.60 17.44
N SER A 35 -14.77 -2.40 17.88
CA SER A 35 -13.63 -3.30 17.65
C SER A 35 -13.79 -4.71 18.24
N LYS A 36 -15.02 -5.13 18.54
CA LYS A 36 -15.51 -6.47 18.86
C LYS A 36 -14.97 -7.56 17.93
N GLY A 37 -14.53 -7.22 16.71
CA GLY A 37 -13.87 -8.15 15.78
C GLY A 37 -12.32 -8.17 15.81
N GLY A 38 -11.66 -7.25 16.53
CA GLY A 38 -10.19 -7.16 16.63
C GLY A 38 -9.45 -6.71 15.36
N VAL A 39 -10.16 -6.19 14.35
CA VAL A 39 -9.59 -5.79 13.06
C VAL A 39 -9.49 -4.27 12.95
N ALA A 40 -8.31 -3.77 12.55
CA ALA A 40 -8.07 -2.34 12.35
C ALA A 40 -8.74 -1.80 11.06
N MET A 41 -9.16 -0.53 11.07
CA MET A 41 -9.75 0.12 9.88
C MET A 41 -8.82 0.10 8.67
N ALA A 42 -7.50 0.28 8.89
CA ALA A 42 -6.51 0.17 7.83
C ALA A 42 -6.56 -1.20 7.12
N THR A 43 -6.83 -2.28 7.84
CA THR A 43 -6.99 -3.62 7.27
C THR A 43 -8.25 -3.69 6.39
N VAL A 44 -9.36 -3.11 6.85
CA VAL A 44 -10.62 -3.08 6.08
C VAL A 44 -10.42 -2.34 4.75
N ILE A 45 -9.77 -1.17 4.79
CA ILE A 45 -9.48 -0.38 3.59
C ILE A 45 -8.53 -1.14 2.65
N LYS A 46 -7.47 -1.77 3.18
CA LYS A 46 -6.54 -2.59 2.37
C LYS A 46 -7.23 -3.79 1.71
N ALA A 47 -8.14 -4.46 2.43
CA ALA A 47 -8.92 -5.58 1.89
C ALA A 47 -9.88 -5.11 0.79
N ALA A 48 -10.59 -3.99 1.00
CA ALA A 48 -11.46 -3.40 -0.02
C ALA A 48 -10.66 -2.98 -1.27
N TRP A 49 -9.46 -2.42 -1.09
CA TRP A 49 -8.56 -2.07 -2.18
C TRP A 49 -8.09 -3.30 -2.96
N ALA A 50 -7.74 -4.39 -2.27
CA ALA A 50 -7.36 -5.65 -2.91
C ALA A 50 -8.50 -6.21 -3.78
N LEU A 51 -9.74 -6.17 -3.29
CA LEU A 51 -10.92 -6.59 -4.04
C LEU A 51 -11.16 -5.69 -5.27
N CYS A 52 -11.03 -4.37 -5.11
CA CYS A 52 -11.15 -3.42 -6.21
C CYS A 52 -10.11 -3.71 -7.30
N LEU A 53 -8.84 -3.89 -6.92
CA LEU A 53 -7.77 -4.23 -7.85
C LEU A 53 -8.06 -5.56 -8.56
N ALA A 54 -8.45 -6.59 -7.84
CA ALA A 54 -8.76 -7.89 -8.43
C ALA A 54 -9.89 -7.83 -9.45
N GLN A 55 -10.94 -7.04 -9.17
CA GLN A 55 -12.01 -6.80 -10.13
C GLN A 55 -11.54 -6.01 -11.34
N GLN A 56 -10.64 -5.03 -11.17
CA GLN A 56 -10.12 -4.24 -12.28
C GLN A 56 -9.12 -5.00 -13.14
N THR A 57 -8.27 -5.84 -12.55
CA THR A 57 -7.21 -6.58 -13.26
C THR A 57 -7.64 -7.99 -13.68
N GLN A 58 -8.81 -8.46 -13.23
CA GLN A 58 -9.28 -9.84 -13.39
C GLN A 58 -8.25 -10.86 -12.85
N ALA A 59 -7.46 -10.47 -11.86
CA ALA A 59 -6.43 -11.29 -11.24
C ALA A 59 -6.82 -11.70 -9.82
N HIS A 60 -6.57 -12.96 -9.48
CA HIS A 60 -6.84 -13.50 -8.14
C HIS A 60 -5.69 -13.24 -7.15
N ASP A 61 -4.48 -12.92 -7.63
CA ASP A 61 -3.34 -12.58 -6.78
C ASP A 61 -2.90 -11.15 -7.09
N VAL A 62 -3.13 -10.25 -6.13
CA VAL A 62 -2.86 -8.82 -6.28
C VAL A 62 -1.76 -8.37 -5.34
N VAL A 63 -0.84 -7.56 -5.86
CA VAL A 63 0.23 -6.93 -5.09
C VAL A 63 0.13 -5.42 -5.23
N PHE A 64 0.15 -4.71 -4.10
CA PHE A 64 0.17 -3.25 -4.07
C PHE A 64 1.08 -2.74 -2.94
N ALA A 65 1.55 -1.51 -3.02
CA ALA A 65 2.40 -0.94 -1.97
C ALA A 65 1.55 -0.39 -0.81
N GLN A 66 1.99 -0.62 0.43
CA GLN A 66 1.52 0.08 1.63
C GLN A 66 2.61 1.00 2.18
N LEU A 67 2.17 2.09 2.81
CA LEU A 67 3.04 2.99 3.55
C LEU A 67 3.21 2.49 4.98
N MET A 68 4.46 2.27 5.39
CA MET A 68 4.85 1.99 6.76
C MET A 68 5.44 3.25 7.39
N ARG A 69 5.03 3.52 8.63
CA ARG A 69 5.60 4.58 9.45
C ARG A 69 6.53 3.87 10.42
N ASN A 70 7.83 3.89 10.17
CA ASN A 70 8.83 3.09 10.90
C ASN A 70 9.14 3.66 12.30
N ARG A 71 8.10 4.06 13.03
CA ARG A 71 8.18 4.70 14.35
C ARG A 71 7.93 3.74 15.51
N HIS A 72 7.57 2.50 15.22
CA HIS A 72 7.46 1.41 16.21
C HIS A 72 8.82 0.82 16.61
N LEU A 73 9.92 1.20 15.95
CA LEU A 73 11.25 0.68 16.27
C LEU A 73 11.69 1.14 17.67
N ALA A 74 12.40 0.26 18.38
CA ALA A 74 12.88 0.50 19.75
C ALA A 74 14.07 1.48 19.80
N ILE A 75 13.90 2.68 19.24
CA ILE A 75 14.87 3.77 19.24
C ILE A 75 14.36 4.87 20.18
N ALA A 76 15.20 5.28 21.13
CA ALA A 76 14.85 6.34 22.08
C ALA A 76 14.52 7.64 21.34
N GLY A 77 13.32 8.18 21.58
CA GLY A 77 12.87 9.43 20.98
C GLY A 77 12.46 9.34 19.51
N ILE A 78 12.24 8.14 18.95
CA ILE A 78 11.89 7.93 17.53
C ILE A 78 10.68 8.76 17.07
N GLU A 79 9.70 8.96 17.95
CA GLU A 79 8.51 9.75 17.66
C GLU A 79 8.79 11.24 17.42
N ARG A 80 9.96 11.72 17.88
CA ARG A 80 10.39 13.13 17.77
C ARG A 80 11.43 13.36 16.68
N ILE A 81 11.88 12.31 16.00
CA ILE A 81 12.87 12.43 14.92
C ILE A 81 12.22 13.17 13.74
N VAL A 82 12.91 14.22 13.28
CA VAL A 82 12.57 14.97 12.07
C VAL A 82 13.30 14.32 10.90
N GLY A 83 12.55 13.67 10.01
CA GLY A 83 13.11 12.99 8.84
C GLY A 83 12.09 12.08 8.13
N PRO A 84 12.45 11.52 6.96
CA PRO A 84 11.59 10.60 6.22
C PRO A 84 11.58 9.23 6.89
N CYS A 85 10.70 9.03 7.87
CA CYS A 85 10.48 7.73 8.52
C CYS A 85 9.44 6.86 7.78
N ILE A 86 9.18 7.16 6.51
CA ILE A 86 8.18 6.47 5.69
C ILE A 86 8.90 5.47 4.81
N ASN A 87 8.36 4.25 4.75
CA ASN A 87 8.82 3.24 3.81
C ASN A 87 7.65 2.64 3.01
N TYR A 88 7.94 2.16 1.80
CA TYR A 88 6.99 1.47 0.95
C TYR A 88 7.27 -0.03 1.01
N VAL A 89 6.26 -0.82 1.38
CA VAL A 89 6.39 -2.26 1.48
C VAL A 89 5.26 -2.92 0.69
N PRO A 90 5.52 -3.98 -0.10
CA PRO A 90 4.45 -4.65 -0.84
C PRO A 90 3.51 -5.42 0.11
N VAL A 91 2.22 -5.37 -0.21
CA VAL A 91 1.15 -6.20 0.35
C VAL A 91 0.64 -7.07 -0.78
N ARG A 92 0.72 -8.39 -0.59
CA ARG A 92 0.26 -9.42 -1.51
C ARG A 92 -0.97 -10.14 -0.95
N VAL A 93 -2.08 -10.06 -1.68
CA VAL A 93 -3.34 -10.70 -1.30
C VAL A 93 -3.72 -11.72 -2.39
N PRO A 94 -3.50 -13.03 -2.15
CA PRO A 94 -3.98 -14.09 -3.03
C PRO A 94 -5.44 -14.40 -2.66
N LEU A 95 -6.38 -13.71 -3.30
CA LEU A 95 -7.82 -13.91 -3.11
C LEU A 95 -8.21 -15.33 -3.52
N GLN A 96 -8.68 -16.12 -2.57
CA GLN A 96 -9.20 -17.46 -2.83
C GLN A 96 -10.73 -17.42 -2.95
N PRO A 97 -11.34 -18.20 -3.87
CA PRO A 97 -12.79 -18.20 -4.10
C PRO A 97 -13.62 -18.62 -2.88
N ASP A 98 -13.03 -19.41 -1.98
CA ASP A 98 -13.63 -19.97 -0.78
C ASP A 98 -13.47 -19.07 0.45
N TRP A 99 -12.74 -17.95 0.35
CA TRP A 99 -12.56 -17.04 1.48
C TRP A 99 -13.83 -16.26 1.81
N THR A 100 -14.20 -16.34 3.08
CA THR A 100 -15.13 -15.40 3.70
C THR A 100 -14.49 -14.02 3.86
N THR A 101 -15.31 -12.98 4.01
CA THR A 101 -14.83 -11.62 4.31
C THR A 101 -13.94 -11.58 5.56
N LYS A 102 -14.23 -12.42 6.54
CA LYS A 102 -13.46 -12.52 7.79
C LYS A 102 -12.05 -13.07 7.55
N GLU A 103 -11.93 -14.09 6.72
CA GLU A 103 -10.64 -14.71 6.35
C GLU A 103 -9.76 -13.74 5.57
N LEU A 104 -10.35 -13.00 4.61
CA LEU A 104 -9.65 -11.94 3.90
C LEU A 104 -9.11 -10.87 4.86
N LEU A 105 -9.95 -10.38 5.79
CA LEU A 105 -9.52 -9.40 6.78
C LEU A 105 -8.40 -9.93 7.68
N TYR A 106 -8.51 -11.18 8.16
CA TYR A 106 -7.45 -11.79 8.94
C TYR A 106 -6.16 -12.02 8.16
N TRP A 107 -6.25 -12.39 6.88
CA TRP A 107 -5.09 -12.51 6.02
C TRP A 107 -4.32 -11.20 5.95
N VAL A 108 -5.01 -10.11 5.60
CA VAL A 108 -4.41 -8.77 5.47
C VAL A 108 -3.84 -8.29 6.81
N GLN A 109 -4.54 -8.53 7.93
CA GLN A 109 -4.06 -8.16 9.25
C GLN A 109 -2.81 -8.95 9.66
N ARG A 110 -2.81 -10.27 9.45
CA ARG A 110 -1.65 -11.14 9.73
C ARG A 110 -0.46 -10.76 8.88
N GLN A 111 -0.67 -10.44 7.60
CA GLN A 111 0.37 -9.98 6.72
C GLN A 111 0.96 -8.65 7.20
N HIS A 112 0.13 -7.69 7.61
CA HIS A 112 0.61 -6.44 8.18
C HIS A 112 1.50 -6.67 9.42
N ILE A 113 1.07 -7.52 10.35
CA ILE A 113 1.86 -7.87 11.54
C ILE A 113 3.19 -8.53 11.15
N ARG A 114 3.19 -9.44 10.17
CA ARG A 114 4.42 -10.05 9.64
C ARG A 114 5.34 -9.03 8.98
N THR A 115 4.80 -8.04 8.29
CA THR A 115 5.59 -6.98 7.66
C THR A 115 6.30 -6.09 8.68
N MET A 116 5.72 -5.86 9.86
CA MET A 116 6.31 -4.99 10.88
C MET A 116 7.70 -5.44 11.37
N THR A 117 8.07 -6.70 11.15
CA THR A 117 9.41 -7.21 11.51
C THR A 117 10.47 -6.94 10.45
N CYS A 118 10.08 -6.58 9.21
CA CYS A 118 10.97 -6.36 8.07
C CYS A 118 10.67 -5.07 7.30
N ASP A 119 9.92 -4.13 7.89
CA ASP A 119 9.52 -2.87 7.25
C ASP A 119 10.60 -1.80 7.20
N THR A 120 11.79 -2.09 7.73
CA THR A 120 12.98 -1.25 7.63
C THR A 120 13.80 -1.49 6.37
N ALA A 121 13.56 -2.58 5.64
CA ALA A 121 14.30 -2.88 4.41
C ALA A 121 14.01 -1.84 3.33
N GLY A 122 15.06 -1.35 2.66
CA GLY A 122 14.92 -0.41 1.56
C GLY A 122 14.16 -1.04 0.39
N TRP A 123 13.44 -0.22 -0.39
CA TRP A 123 12.71 -0.72 -1.56
C TRP A 123 13.62 -1.43 -2.56
N ASP A 124 14.81 -0.87 -2.82
CA ASP A 124 15.76 -1.46 -3.77
C ASP A 124 16.22 -2.85 -3.31
N ASP A 125 16.55 -3.00 -2.02
CA ASP A 125 16.93 -4.27 -1.42
C ASP A 125 15.77 -5.28 -1.47
N LEU A 126 14.54 -4.83 -1.16
CA LEU A 126 13.34 -5.66 -1.25
C LEU A 126 13.12 -6.19 -2.67
N VAL A 127 13.27 -5.33 -3.69
CA VAL A 127 13.09 -5.72 -5.10
C VAL A 127 14.18 -6.71 -5.51
N ILE A 128 15.44 -6.41 -5.22
CA ILE A 128 16.60 -7.19 -5.68
C ILE A 128 16.66 -8.55 -4.98
N GLU A 129 16.47 -8.58 -3.66
CA GLU A 129 16.72 -9.79 -2.87
C GLU A 129 15.48 -10.69 -2.73
N SER A 130 14.28 -10.11 -2.82
CA SER A 130 13.04 -10.82 -2.47
C SER A 130 12.06 -10.99 -3.62
N THR A 131 12.35 -10.46 -4.82
CA THR A 131 11.45 -10.55 -5.97
C THR A 131 12.16 -10.91 -7.27
N SER A 132 11.41 -11.37 -8.26
CA SER A 132 11.87 -11.53 -9.64
C SER A 132 11.57 -10.29 -10.51
N TRP A 133 11.21 -9.16 -9.89
CA TRP A 133 10.89 -7.94 -10.63
C TRP A 133 12.16 -7.33 -11.24
N PRO A 134 12.05 -6.67 -12.40
CA PRO A 134 13.19 -5.97 -12.96
C PRO A 134 13.63 -4.86 -12.00
N ALA A 135 14.89 -4.90 -11.56
CA ALA A 135 15.48 -3.84 -10.76
C ALA A 135 15.68 -2.61 -11.66
N ILE A 136 14.77 -1.65 -11.59
CA ILE A 136 14.93 -0.35 -12.25
C ILE A 136 15.89 0.46 -11.39
N ARG A 137 17.12 0.65 -11.85
CA ARG A 137 18.09 1.46 -11.11
C ARG A 137 17.75 2.93 -11.33
N SER A 138 17.98 3.76 -10.32
CA SER A 138 17.80 5.21 -10.44
C SER A 138 18.64 5.85 -11.56
N SER A 139 19.71 5.17 -12.00
CA SER A 139 20.49 5.52 -13.20
C SER A 139 19.70 5.40 -14.51
N ASP A 140 18.72 4.49 -14.60
CA ASP A 140 17.97 4.21 -15.83
C ASP A 140 16.88 5.25 -16.08
N LEU A 141 16.53 6.05 -15.07
CA LEU A 141 15.57 7.17 -15.17
C LEU A 141 16.21 8.45 -15.74
N GLN A 142 17.56 8.52 -15.84
CA GLN A 142 18.27 9.72 -16.32
C GLN A 142 18.59 9.68 -17.83
N SER A 143 18.45 8.52 -18.47
CA SER A 143 18.83 8.31 -19.88
C SER A 143 17.69 8.52 -20.89
N THR A 144 16.47 8.77 -20.42
CA THR A 144 15.34 9.21 -21.24
C THR A 144 15.04 10.68 -20.97
N THR A 145 15.89 11.57 -21.47
CA THR A 145 15.56 12.99 -21.67
C THR A 145 16.00 13.42 -23.06
#